data_AF-A0AAV5KGR1-F1
#
_entry.id   AF-A0AAV5KGR1-F1
#
_cell.length_a   1.000
_cell.length_b   1.000
_cell.length_c   1.000
_cell.angle_alpha   90.00
_cell.angle_beta   90.00
_cell.angle_gamma   90.00
#
_symmetry.space_group_name_H-M   'P 1'
#
loop_
_entity.id
_entity.type
_entity.pdbx_description
1 polymer ?
#
loop_
_entity_poly.entity_id
_entity_poly.type
_entity_poly.pdbx_seq_one_letter_code
_entity_poly.pdbx_strand_id
1 'polypeptide(L)'
;MLIVLFSLQIIPQSICCRYGLTIGAAVVPIVRVLVWICFPVAYPISKLLDFLLGHRVALFRRAELKTLVDLHGDEAGKGGELTHDETTIIAGALELSEKTAKDAMTLISETFAIDINSKLDKGLMSLILEKGHSRVPVYYEQPTNIIGLILVKNLLTIHPEDEVPVKNITIRRIPRVLETLPLYDILNEFQKGHSHLAVVVEQCNKTEQQPSVDLADNPTTEVRVDIEGDKPPQEKSLKTKRSLRKGKSSPAGSQSYKRDKKWTKDLNSDILEINDSPLPTLPEEEKAVGIITMEDVIEELLKEEIFDETDHHFEDS
;
A
#
# COMPACT_ATOMS: atom_id res chain seq x y z
N MET A 1 -42.69 51.11 -9.62
CA MET A 1 -41.77 49.96 -9.50
C MET A 1 -40.68 49.98 -10.58
N LEU A 2 -41.03 50.02 -11.88
CA LEU A 2 -40.06 50.04 -12.98
C LEU A 2 -39.06 51.22 -12.92
N ILE A 3 -39.56 52.42 -12.61
CA ILE A 3 -38.72 53.63 -12.49
C ILE A 3 -37.66 53.49 -11.38
N VAL A 4 -38.02 52.89 -10.25
CA VAL A 4 -37.12 52.67 -9.11
C VAL A 4 -36.05 51.65 -9.44
N LEU A 5 -36.40 50.56 -10.15
CA LEU A 5 -35.41 49.57 -10.59
C LEU A 5 -34.41 50.20 -11.57
N PHE A 6 -34.88 50.95 -12.57
CA PHE A 6 -34.00 51.59 -13.53
C PHE A 6 -33.12 52.68 -12.90
N SER A 7 -33.68 53.57 -12.09
CA SER A 7 -32.95 54.71 -11.55
C SER A 7 -31.98 54.34 -10.42
N LEU A 8 -32.32 53.37 -9.58
CA LEU A 8 -31.54 53.03 -8.38
C LEU A 8 -30.66 51.79 -8.54
N GLN A 9 -30.90 50.94 -9.53
CA GLN A 9 -30.16 49.68 -9.67
C GLN A 9 -29.38 49.63 -10.99
N ILE A 10 -30.03 49.88 -12.13
CA ILE A 10 -29.38 49.76 -13.45
C ILE A 10 -28.37 50.91 -13.67
N ILE A 11 -28.72 52.15 -13.32
CA ILE A 11 -27.85 53.32 -13.52
C ILE A 11 -26.56 53.25 -12.68
N PRO A 12 -26.60 53.03 -11.35
CA PRO A 12 -25.37 52.93 -10.56
C PRO A 12 -24.52 51.71 -10.94
N GLN A 13 -25.12 50.58 -11.30
CA GLN A 13 -24.37 49.40 -11.77
C GLN A 13 -23.66 49.68 -13.10
N SER A 14 -24.30 50.38 -14.03
CA SER A 14 -23.70 50.83 -15.30
C SER A 14 -22.55 51.82 -15.10
N ILE A 15 -22.73 52.81 -14.21
CA ILE A 15 -21.71 53.82 -13.88
C ILE A 15 -20.50 53.17 -13.18
N CYS A 16 -20.74 52.19 -12.31
CA CYS A 16 -19.70 51.42 -11.64
C CYS A 16 -18.84 50.62 -12.64
N CYS A 17 -19.44 50.06 -13.70
CA CYS A 17 -18.68 49.35 -14.73
C CYS A 17 -17.81 50.26 -15.61
N ARG A 18 -18.21 51.54 -15.84
CA ARG A 18 -17.48 52.48 -16.71
C ARG A 18 -16.44 53.34 -16.00
N TYR A 19 -16.70 53.72 -14.75
CA TYR A 19 -15.83 54.58 -13.93
C TYR A 19 -15.37 53.90 -12.63
N GLY A 20 -15.40 52.57 -12.58
CA GLY A 20 -15.13 51.78 -11.38
C GLY A 20 -13.78 52.06 -10.72
N LEU A 21 -12.72 52.32 -11.51
CA LEU A 21 -11.41 52.66 -10.96
C LEU A 21 -11.39 54.03 -10.28
N THR A 22 -12.00 55.05 -10.88
CA THR A 22 -12.03 56.42 -10.36
C THR A 22 -12.96 56.54 -9.15
N ILE A 23 -14.12 55.89 -9.21
CA ILE A 23 -15.07 55.80 -8.09
C ILE A 23 -14.44 54.98 -6.96
N GLY A 24 -13.81 53.85 -7.28
CA GLY A 24 -13.06 53.04 -6.33
C GLY A 24 -12.00 53.87 -5.61
N ALA A 25 -11.18 54.63 -6.35
CA ALA A 25 -10.15 55.51 -5.80
C ALA A 25 -10.73 56.62 -4.90
N ALA A 26 -11.84 57.26 -5.29
CA ALA A 26 -12.50 58.29 -4.50
C ALA A 26 -13.16 57.74 -3.23
N VAL A 27 -13.57 56.47 -3.23
CA VAL A 27 -14.26 55.80 -2.10
C VAL A 27 -13.26 55.13 -1.14
N VAL A 28 -11.98 55.00 -1.50
CA VAL A 28 -10.91 54.51 -0.60
C VAL A 28 -10.91 55.14 0.79
N PRO A 29 -10.96 56.49 0.97
CA PRO A 29 -10.96 57.08 2.31
C PRO A 29 -12.18 56.66 3.14
N ILE A 30 -13.35 56.50 2.53
CA ILE A 30 -14.58 56.06 3.20
C ILE A 30 -14.46 54.60 3.63
N VAL A 31 -13.98 53.72 2.74
CA VAL A 31 -13.75 52.30 3.07
C VAL A 31 -12.70 52.17 4.17
N ARG A 32 -11.66 53.00 4.17
CA ARG A 32 -10.62 52.98 5.22
C ARG A 32 -11.17 53.35 6.59
N VAL A 33 -12.09 54.31 6.67
CA VAL A 33 -12.80 54.65 7.91
C VAL A 33 -13.69 53.47 8.34
N LEU A 34 -14.41 52.85 7.41
CA LEU A 34 -15.25 51.68 7.71
C LEU A 34 -14.43 50.49 8.22
N VAL A 35 -13.28 50.22 7.60
CA VAL A 35 -12.33 49.18 8.06
C VAL A 35 -11.85 49.52 9.46
N TRP A 36 -11.53 50.78 9.76
CA TRP A 36 -11.09 51.19 11.09
C TRP A 36 -12.18 51.01 12.16
N ILE A 37 -13.45 51.22 11.80
CA ILE A 37 -14.62 50.99 12.67
C ILE A 37 -14.91 49.50 12.84
N CYS A 38 -14.78 48.69 11.79
CA CYS A 38 -14.98 47.24 11.87
C CYS A 38 -13.80 46.50 12.52
N PHE A 39 -12.58 47.07 12.46
CA PHE A 39 -11.37 46.49 13.02
C PHE A 39 -11.47 46.10 14.52
N PRO A 40 -11.99 46.93 15.45
CA PRO A 40 -12.11 46.55 16.85
C PRO A 40 -13.00 45.33 17.11
N VAL A 41 -13.92 45.00 16.19
CA VAL A 41 -14.81 43.84 16.29
C VAL A 41 -14.25 42.65 15.49
N ALA A 42 -13.73 42.91 14.29
CA ALA A 42 -13.17 41.88 13.44
C ALA A 42 -11.88 41.29 14.03
N TYR A 43 -11.02 42.10 14.64
CA TYR A 43 -9.75 41.65 15.21
C TYR A 43 -9.91 40.59 16.32
N PRO A 44 -10.77 40.76 17.36
CA PRO A 44 -10.97 39.72 18.37
C PRO A 44 -11.67 38.49 17.79
N ILE A 45 -12.59 38.64 16.82
CA ILE A 45 -13.24 37.50 16.16
C ILE A 45 -12.22 36.69 15.37
N SER A 46 -11.39 37.34 14.55
CA SER A 46 -10.32 36.68 13.81
C SER A 46 -9.31 36.04 14.75
N LYS A 47 -8.90 36.72 15.84
CA LYS A 47 -7.96 36.16 16.82
C LYS A 47 -8.54 35.00 17.62
N LEU A 48 -9.84 35.04 17.94
CA LEU A 48 -10.56 33.94 18.57
C LEU A 48 -10.69 32.76 17.60
N LEU A 49 -11.02 33.03 16.33
CA LEU A 49 -11.11 32.00 15.30
C LEU A 49 -9.74 31.38 15.04
N ASP A 50 -8.67 32.17 14.93
CA ASP A 50 -7.30 31.69 14.76
C ASP A 50 -6.79 30.92 16.00
N PHE A 51 -7.26 31.27 17.20
CA PHE A 51 -6.97 30.53 18.43
C PHE A 51 -7.76 29.22 18.52
N LEU A 52 -9.01 29.21 18.07
CA LEU A 52 -9.91 28.06 18.11
C LEU A 52 -9.65 27.06 16.96
N LEU A 53 -9.34 27.56 15.77
CA LEU A 53 -8.99 26.77 14.57
C LEU A 53 -7.48 26.53 14.42
N GLY A 54 -6.64 27.24 15.18
CA GLY A 54 -5.21 26.95 15.34
C GLY A 54 -4.48 26.62 14.04
N HIS A 55 -4.20 27.61 13.19
CA HIS A 55 -3.28 27.55 12.04
C HIS A 55 -3.16 26.18 11.33
N ARG A 56 -4.28 25.51 11.01
CA ARG A 56 -4.26 24.32 10.14
C ARG A 56 -4.31 24.75 8.69
N VAL A 57 -3.15 25.05 8.14
CA VAL A 57 -2.93 25.19 6.71
C VAL A 57 -3.25 23.84 6.04
N ALA A 58 -4.44 23.71 5.45
CA ALA A 58 -4.79 22.76 4.38
C ALA A 58 -4.41 21.26 4.54
N LEU A 59 -4.12 20.78 5.75
CA LEU A 59 -3.90 19.36 6.03
C LEU A 59 -4.99 18.89 6.97
N PHE A 60 -6.11 18.44 6.40
CA PHE A 60 -7.14 17.73 7.16
C PHE A 60 -6.46 16.54 7.86
N ARG A 61 -6.61 16.46 9.19
CA ARG A 61 -6.15 15.28 9.93
C ARG A 61 -6.99 14.07 9.50
N ARG A 62 -6.46 12.85 9.58
CA ARG A 62 -7.21 11.62 9.21
C ARG A 62 -8.58 11.52 9.90
N ALA A 63 -8.64 11.87 11.19
CA ALA A 63 -9.89 11.96 11.94
C ALA A 63 -10.88 13.02 11.40
N GLU A 64 -10.38 14.19 10.97
CA GLU A 64 -11.21 15.25 10.37
C GLU A 64 -11.68 14.83 8.97
N LEU A 65 -10.83 14.15 8.20
CA LEU A 65 -11.18 13.61 6.89
C LEU A 65 -12.24 12.51 7.00
N LYS A 66 -12.11 11.61 7.99
CA LYS A 66 -13.12 10.61 8.31
C LYS A 66 -14.46 11.26 8.64
N THR A 67 -14.47 12.26 9.54
CA THR A 67 -15.73 12.99 9.85
C THR A 67 -16.31 13.71 8.65
N LEU A 68 -15.47 14.25 7.76
CA LEU A 68 -15.94 14.91 6.55
C LEU A 68 -16.57 13.90 5.59
N VAL A 69 -15.96 12.73 5.42
CA VAL A 69 -16.48 11.63 4.59
C VAL A 69 -17.80 11.12 5.16
N ASP A 70 -17.88 10.87 6.47
CA ASP A 70 -19.11 10.43 7.13
C ASP A 70 -20.26 11.46 6.97
N LEU A 71 -19.97 12.76 7.13
CA LEU A 71 -20.97 13.82 6.94
C LEU A 71 -21.48 13.91 5.49
N HIS A 72 -20.63 13.64 4.51
CA HIS A 72 -21.02 13.61 3.10
C HIS A 72 -21.70 12.29 2.69
N GLY A 73 -21.66 11.25 3.54
CA GLY A 73 -22.40 10.00 3.33
C GLY A 73 -23.82 10.04 3.93
N ASP A 74 -24.04 10.83 4.99
CA ASP A 74 -25.33 10.90 5.70
C ASP A 74 -26.29 11.98 5.16
N GLU A 75 -25.79 13.04 4.47
CA GLU A 75 -26.61 14.19 4.06
C GLU A 75 -27.18 14.07 2.63
N ALA A 76 -27.99 13.03 2.43
CA ALA A 76 -28.61 12.62 1.15
C ALA A 76 -29.42 13.72 0.46
N GLY A 77 -28.89 14.32 -0.62
CA GLY A 77 -29.70 15.02 -1.63
C GLY A 77 -29.20 16.36 -2.21
N LYS A 78 -27.94 16.77 -2.01
CA LYS A 78 -27.46 18.10 -2.46
C LYS A 78 -26.37 18.10 -3.57
N GLY A 79 -26.26 17.02 -4.34
CA GLY A 79 -25.67 17.07 -5.70
C GLY A 79 -24.16 16.86 -5.82
N GLY A 80 -23.54 16.08 -4.92
CA GLY A 80 -22.13 15.68 -5.01
C GLY A 80 -21.76 14.60 -4.01
N GLU A 81 -22.64 13.63 -3.84
CA GLU A 81 -22.69 12.79 -2.65
C GLU A 81 -22.11 11.40 -2.89
N LEU A 82 -21.31 10.93 -1.93
CA LEU A 82 -20.71 9.60 -1.97
C LEU A 82 -21.79 8.56 -1.66
N THR A 83 -21.78 7.45 -2.36
CA THR A 83 -22.63 6.31 -1.97
C THR A 83 -22.18 5.75 -0.62
N HIS A 84 -23.04 4.97 0.04
CA HIS A 84 -22.67 4.29 1.28
C HIS A 84 -21.41 3.43 1.08
N ASP A 85 -21.38 2.64 0.00
CA ASP A 85 -20.24 1.80 -0.37
C ASP A 85 -18.95 2.63 -0.59
N GLU A 86 -19.05 3.75 -1.30
CA GLU A 86 -17.91 4.66 -1.51
C GLU A 86 -17.41 5.25 -0.18
N THR A 87 -18.33 5.62 0.70
CA THR A 87 -18.02 6.15 2.04
C THR A 87 -17.33 5.09 2.90
N THR A 88 -17.81 3.84 2.86
CA THR A 88 -17.22 2.70 3.57
C THR A 88 -15.82 2.39 3.07
N ILE A 89 -15.61 2.33 1.75
CA ILE A 89 -14.29 2.08 1.15
C ILE A 89 -13.30 3.21 1.51
N ILE A 90 -13.74 4.47 1.44
CA ILE A 90 -12.88 5.60 1.81
C ILE A 90 -12.53 5.53 3.30
N ALA A 91 -13.50 5.22 4.16
CA ALA A 91 -13.26 5.07 5.59
C ALA A 91 -12.29 3.90 5.89
N GLY A 92 -12.45 2.75 5.21
CA GLY A 92 -11.55 1.60 5.33
C GLY A 92 -10.13 1.93 4.85
N ALA A 93 -9.99 2.61 3.71
CA ALA A 93 -8.69 3.06 3.20
C ALA A 93 -7.97 4.02 4.16
N LEU A 94 -8.70 4.89 4.87
CA LEU A 94 -8.12 5.75 5.90
C LEU A 94 -7.65 4.93 7.12
N GLU A 95 -8.41 3.92 7.53
CA GLU A 95 -8.09 3.05 8.68
C GLU A 95 -6.95 2.07 8.39
N LEU A 96 -6.80 1.60 7.15
CA LEU A 96 -5.73 0.69 6.71
C LEU A 96 -4.32 1.25 6.96
N SER A 97 -4.22 2.58 7.01
CA SER A 97 -2.97 3.30 7.27
C SER A 97 -2.67 3.48 8.76
N GLU A 98 -3.59 3.10 9.65
CA GLU A 98 -3.45 3.10 11.11
C GLU A 98 -3.38 1.68 11.66
N LYS A 99 -4.09 0.72 11.05
CA LYS A 99 -4.03 -0.71 11.36
C LYS A 99 -2.70 -1.32 10.93
N THR A 100 -2.25 -2.28 11.71
CA THR A 100 -0.99 -3.01 11.52
C THR A 100 -1.25 -4.48 11.18
N ALA A 101 -0.21 -5.19 10.72
CA ALA A 101 -0.28 -6.62 10.44
C ALA A 101 -0.85 -7.42 11.62
N LYS A 102 -0.51 -7.01 12.85
CA LYS A 102 -0.99 -7.64 14.08
C LYS A 102 -2.52 -7.61 14.23
N ASP A 103 -3.17 -6.57 13.70
CA ASP A 103 -4.60 -6.34 13.89
C ASP A 103 -5.47 -7.19 12.95
N ALA A 104 -4.93 -7.60 11.79
CA ALA A 104 -5.66 -8.33 10.75
C ALA A 104 -5.09 -9.72 10.43
N MET A 105 -4.00 -10.15 11.08
CA MET A 105 -3.41 -11.46 10.84
C MET A 105 -4.26 -12.59 11.45
N THR A 106 -4.24 -13.75 10.81
CA THR A 106 -4.66 -15.01 11.43
C THR A 106 -3.53 -15.56 12.31
N LEU A 107 -3.85 -15.92 13.55
CA LEU A 107 -2.85 -16.47 14.48
C LEU A 107 -2.28 -17.80 13.98
N ILE A 108 -0.99 -18.03 14.24
CA ILE A 108 -0.33 -19.29 13.83
C ILE A 108 -0.97 -20.54 14.47
N SER A 109 -1.61 -20.39 15.64
CA SER A 109 -2.34 -21.46 16.33
C SER A 109 -3.65 -21.86 15.65
N GLU A 110 -4.25 -20.94 14.90
CA GLU A 110 -5.53 -21.14 14.20
C GLU A 110 -5.31 -21.46 12.71
N THR A 111 -4.09 -21.26 12.22
CA THR A 111 -3.75 -21.52 10.82
C THR A 111 -3.51 -23.01 10.55
N PHE A 112 -4.14 -23.53 9.50
CA PHE A 112 -3.83 -24.85 8.98
C PHE A 112 -2.49 -24.84 8.21
N ALA A 113 -1.47 -25.48 8.77
CA ALA A 113 -0.14 -25.63 8.16
C ALA A 113 0.32 -27.09 8.16
N ILE A 114 1.20 -27.45 7.22
CA ILE A 114 1.64 -28.83 6.99
C ILE A 114 3.15 -28.96 7.27
N ASP A 115 3.57 -30.08 7.87
CA ASP A 115 4.98 -30.40 8.05
C ASP A 115 5.62 -30.80 6.71
N ILE A 116 6.77 -30.25 6.38
CA ILE A 116 7.58 -30.62 5.21
C ILE A 116 7.92 -32.12 5.13
N ASN A 117 7.97 -32.81 6.27
CA ASN A 117 8.26 -34.24 6.35
C ASN A 117 7.01 -35.13 6.28
N SER A 118 5.80 -34.55 6.32
CA SER A 118 4.59 -35.34 6.20
C SER A 118 4.45 -35.91 4.79
N LYS A 119 3.73 -37.02 4.68
CA LYS A 119 3.39 -37.63 3.40
C LYS A 119 2.01 -37.15 2.98
N LEU A 120 1.81 -36.93 1.68
CA LEU A 120 0.49 -36.73 1.11
C LEU A 120 -0.23 -38.07 1.04
N ASP A 121 -0.76 -38.52 2.17
CA ASP A 121 -1.66 -39.65 2.22
C ASP A 121 -3.09 -39.22 1.87
N LYS A 122 -3.97 -40.22 1.70
CA LYS A 122 -5.38 -39.97 1.43
C LYS A 122 -6.04 -39.10 2.52
N GLY A 123 -5.63 -39.27 3.79
CA GLY A 123 -6.17 -38.50 4.91
C GLY A 123 -5.82 -37.01 4.83
N LEU A 124 -4.54 -36.70 4.66
CA LEU A 124 -4.07 -35.31 4.53
C LEU A 124 -4.61 -34.64 3.27
N MET A 125 -4.67 -35.36 2.14
CA MET A 125 -5.27 -34.81 0.92
C MET A 125 -6.77 -34.50 1.10
N SER A 126 -7.54 -35.37 1.74
CA SER A 126 -8.94 -35.09 2.07
C SER A 126 -9.08 -33.90 3.01
N LEU A 127 -8.22 -33.78 4.02
CA LEU A 127 -8.23 -32.66 4.96
C LEU A 127 -7.91 -31.32 4.27
N ILE A 128 -6.93 -31.30 3.34
CA ILE A 128 -6.61 -30.10 2.56
C ILE A 128 -7.81 -29.66 1.72
N LEU A 129 -8.51 -30.61 1.10
CA LEU A 129 -9.68 -30.33 0.27
C LEU A 129 -10.88 -29.87 1.10
N GLU A 130 -11.10 -30.47 2.28
CA GLU A 130 -12.15 -30.06 3.22
C GLU A 130 -11.93 -28.63 3.73
N LYS A 131 -10.67 -28.23 3.96
CA LYS A 131 -10.33 -26.87 4.36
C LYS A 131 -10.50 -25.83 3.26
N GLY A 132 -10.61 -26.22 1.99
CA GLY A 132 -10.88 -25.30 0.88
C GLY A 132 -9.78 -24.28 0.53
N HIS A 133 -8.69 -24.19 1.31
CA HIS A 133 -7.66 -23.18 1.07
C HIS A 133 -6.88 -23.40 -0.23
N SER A 134 -6.66 -22.32 -1.00
CA SER A 134 -5.86 -22.38 -2.22
C SER A 134 -4.34 -22.45 -1.99
N ARG A 135 -3.87 -21.91 -0.85
CA ARG A 135 -2.46 -21.81 -0.45
C ARG A 135 -2.32 -22.36 0.95
N VAL A 136 -1.43 -23.34 1.13
CA VAL A 136 -1.21 -23.99 2.43
C VAL A 136 0.23 -23.75 2.88
N PRO A 137 0.46 -23.11 4.04
CA PRO A 137 1.79 -22.94 4.62
C PRO A 137 2.46 -24.28 4.94
N VAL A 138 3.77 -24.33 4.79
CA VAL A 138 4.63 -25.47 5.13
C VAL A 138 5.64 -25.05 6.19
N TYR A 139 5.71 -25.84 7.27
CA TYR A 139 6.64 -25.64 8.37
C TYR A 139 7.64 -26.79 8.50
N TYR A 140 8.71 -26.57 9.27
CA TYR A 140 9.67 -27.60 9.63
C TYR A 140 9.93 -27.64 11.13
N GLU A 141 9.75 -28.83 11.70
CA GLU A 141 9.85 -29.16 13.13
C GLU A 141 8.85 -28.45 14.04
N GLN A 142 8.69 -27.14 13.90
CA GLN A 142 7.78 -26.31 14.69
C GLN A 142 6.82 -25.51 13.79
N PRO A 143 5.53 -25.39 14.15
CA PRO A 143 4.56 -24.58 13.40
C PRO A 143 4.97 -23.10 13.24
N THR A 144 5.79 -22.58 14.16
CA THR A 144 6.31 -21.21 14.11
C THR A 144 7.44 -21.02 13.10
N ASN A 145 7.98 -22.11 12.55
CA ASN A 145 9.05 -22.10 11.56
C ASN A 145 8.48 -22.36 10.15
N ILE A 146 7.78 -21.37 9.60
CA ILE A 146 7.26 -21.42 8.24
C ILE A 146 8.40 -21.24 7.23
N ILE A 147 8.57 -22.23 6.35
CA ILE A 147 9.57 -22.23 5.27
C ILE A 147 8.98 -21.63 3.98
N GLY A 148 7.73 -21.97 3.68
CA GLY A 148 7.14 -21.64 2.38
C GLY A 148 5.66 -22.00 2.31
N LEU A 149 5.06 -21.87 1.13
CA LEU A 149 3.69 -22.31 0.85
C LEU A 149 3.65 -23.34 -0.27
N ILE A 150 2.61 -24.16 -0.25
CA ILE A 150 2.22 -25.03 -1.37
C ILE A 150 0.92 -24.52 -1.96
N LEU A 151 0.83 -24.61 -3.29
CA LEU A 151 -0.40 -24.33 -4.02
C LEU A 151 -1.21 -25.62 -4.17
N VAL A 152 -2.48 -25.59 -3.77
CA VAL A 152 -3.33 -26.79 -3.81
C VAL A 152 -3.52 -27.34 -5.23
N LYS A 153 -3.54 -26.47 -6.23
CA LYS A 153 -3.55 -26.90 -7.64
C LYS A 153 -2.36 -27.78 -8.04
N ASN A 154 -1.21 -27.67 -7.36
CA ASN A 154 -0.04 -28.52 -7.64
C ASN A 154 -0.23 -29.93 -7.05
N LEU A 155 -1.11 -30.11 -6.06
CA LEU A 155 -1.46 -31.44 -5.53
C LEU A 155 -2.36 -32.23 -6.50
N LEU A 156 -3.01 -31.58 -7.46
CA LEU A 156 -3.93 -32.25 -8.39
C LEU A 156 -3.24 -33.28 -9.30
N THR A 157 -1.92 -33.17 -9.49
CA THR A 157 -1.13 -34.10 -10.30
C THR A 157 -0.58 -35.29 -9.50
N ILE A 158 -0.82 -35.34 -8.19
CA ILE A 158 -0.27 -36.35 -7.29
C ILE A 158 -1.39 -37.32 -6.90
N HIS A 159 -1.12 -38.62 -7.00
CA HIS A 159 -2.06 -39.62 -6.51
C HIS A 159 -1.81 -39.91 -5.02
N PRO A 160 -2.87 -40.03 -4.20
CA PRO A 160 -2.74 -40.31 -2.78
C PRO A 160 -2.10 -41.68 -2.46
N GLU A 161 -2.04 -42.59 -3.44
CA GLU A 161 -1.39 -43.89 -3.29
C GLU A 161 0.14 -43.83 -3.38
N ASP A 162 0.68 -42.75 -3.94
CA ASP A 162 2.13 -42.58 -4.11
C ASP A 162 2.82 -42.14 -2.80
N GLU A 163 2.03 -41.73 -1.78
CA GLU A 163 2.50 -41.24 -0.47
C GLU A 163 3.66 -40.24 -0.58
N VAL A 164 3.61 -39.35 -1.58
CA VAL A 164 4.70 -38.43 -1.88
C VAL A 164 4.95 -37.52 -0.68
N PRO A 165 6.20 -37.42 -0.20
CA PRO A 165 6.55 -36.46 0.85
C PRO A 165 6.31 -35.01 0.42
N VAL A 166 5.84 -34.16 1.32
CA VAL A 166 5.58 -32.73 1.07
C VAL A 166 6.84 -32.02 0.53
N LYS A 167 8.03 -32.38 1.03
CA LYS A 167 9.32 -31.86 0.54
C LYS A 167 9.58 -32.06 -0.97
N ASN A 168 8.94 -33.04 -1.61
CA ASN A 168 9.11 -33.32 -3.03
C ASN A 168 8.18 -32.46 -3.91
N ILE A 169 7.29 -31.68 -3.29
CA ILE A 169 6.38 -30.77 -3.98
C ILE A 169 7.05 -29.41 -4.12
N THR A 170 6.73 -28.70 -5.20
CA THR A 170 7.17 -27.32 -5.41
C THR A 170 6.69 -26.40 -4.28
N ILE A 171 7.58 -26.10 -3.34
CA ILE A 171 7.35 -25.12 -2.28
C ILE A 171 7.74 -23.73 -2.80
N ARG A 172 6.83 -22.77 -2.62
CA ARG A 172 7.06 -21.36 -2.96
C ARG A 172 7.49 -20.55 -1.75
N ARG A 173 8.38 -19.57 -1.97
CA ARG A 173 8.79 -18.61 -0.94
C ARG A 173 7.63 -17.73 -0.53
N ILE A 174 7.54 -17.44 0.76
CA ILE A 174 6.58 -16.49 1.33
C ILE A 174 7.36 -15.27 1.85
N PRO A 175 6.94 -14.03 1.53
CA PRO A 175 7.49 -12.84 2.16
C PRO A 175 7.22 -12.84 3.67
N ARG A 176 8.19 -12.32 4.44
CA ARG A 176 8.06 -12.08 5.88
C ARG A 176 7.81 -10.59 6.12
N VAL A 177 6.83 -10.27 6.95
CA VAL A 177 6.46 -8.90 7.33
C VAL A 177 6.46 -8.76 8.85
N LEU A 178 6.82 -7.59 9.35
CA LEU A 178 6.81 -7.32 10.79
C LEU A 178 5.38 -7.14 11.30
N GLU A 179 5.12 -7.56 12.55
CA GLU A 179 3.80 -7.36 13.17
C GLU A 179 3.37 -5.88 13.25
N THR A 180 4.33 -4.95 13.29
CA THR A 180 4.08 -3.50 13.36
C THR A 180 3.90 -2.84 11.99
N LEU A 181 4.02 -3.58 10.88
CA LEU A 181 3.95 -3.01 9.54
C LEU A 181 2.50 -2.58 9.24
N PRO A 182 2.24 -1.36 8.73
CA PRO A 182 0.90 -0.94 8.37
C PRO A 182 0.29 -1.80 7.26
N LEU A 183 -1.02 -2.05 7.32
CA LEU A 183 -1.72 -2.86 6.32
C LEU A 183 -1.64 -2.23 4.92
N TYR A 184 -1.56 -0.90 4.81
CA TYR A 184 -1.35 -0.21 3.54
C TYR A 184 -0.06 -0.63 2.83
N ASP A 185 1.03 -0.79 3.59
CA ASP A 185 2.32 -1.21 3.03
C ASP A 185 2.27 -2.68 2.60
N ILE A 186 1.58 -3.53 3.37
CA ILE A 186 1.35 -4.95 3.04
C ILE A 186 0.52 -5.08 1.76
N LEU A 187 -0.56 -4.28 1.63
CA LEU A 187 -1.37 -4.23 0.41
C LEU A 187 -0.51 -3.90 -0.81
N ASN A 188 0.39 -2.92 -0.68
CA ASN A 188 1.30 -2.54 -1.76
C ASN A 188 2.30 -3.65 -2.09
N GLU A 189 2.80 -4.40 -1.10
CA GLU A 189 3.63 -5.60 -1.35
C GLU A 189 2.85 -6.68 -2.11
N PHE A 190 1.59 -6.93 -1.75
CA PHE A 190 0.74 -7.89 -2.46
C PHE A 190 0.41 -7.45 -3.89
N GLN A 191 0.17 -6.15 -4.12
CA GLN A 191 -0.10 -5.60 -5.45
C GLN A 191 1.09 -5.71 -6.43
N LYS A 192 2.33 -5.82 -5.92
CA LYS A 192 3.50 -6.09 -6.78
C LYS A 192 3.45 -7.48 -7.43
N GLY A 193 2.60 -8.38 -6.94
CA GLY A 193 2.28 -9.66 -7.58
C GLY A 193 3.23 -10.82 -7.25
N HIS A 194 4.08 -10.69 -6.23
CA HIS A 194 5.01 -11.75 -5.82
C HIS A 194 4.33 -12.85 -4.98
N SER A 195 3.45 -12.46 -4.05
CA SER A 195 2.70 -13.38 -3.19
C SER A 195 1.40 -12.74 -2.71
N HIS A 196 0.37 -13.55 -2.43
CA HIS A 196 -0.88 -13.12 -1.78
C HIS A 196 -0.99 -13.63 -0.33
N LEU A 197 0.14 -14.11 0.21
CA LEU A 197 0.30 -14.64 1.55
C LEU A 197 1.61 -14.09 2.09
N ALA A 198 1.63 -13.65 3.34
CA ALA A 198 2.83 -13.23 4.05
C ALA A 198 2.86 -13.85 5.46
N VAL A 199 4.06 -14.15 5.95
CA VAL A 199 4.27 -14.59 7.33
C VAL A 199 4.53 -13.35 8.19
N VAL A 200 3.75 -13.19 9.26
CA VAL A 200 3.95 -12.11 10.23
C VAL A 200 4.91 -12.59 11.31
N VAL A 201 6.00 -11.86 11.50
CA VAL A 201 7.05 -12.18 12.48
C VAL A 201 7.08 -11.15 13.61
N GLU A 202 7.39 -11.62 14.82
CA GLU A 202 7.63 -10.74 15.96
C GLU A 202 9.01 -10.10 15.83
N GLN A 203 9.10 -8.81 16.13
CA GLN A 203 10.39 -8.14 16.21
C GLN A 203 11.13 -8.60 17.48
N CYS A 204 12.06 -9.55 17.35
CA CYS A 204 12.95 -9.90 18.45
C CYS A 204 13.97 -8.79 18.69
N ASN A 205 13.70 -7.90 19.65
CA ASN A 205 14.70 -6.97 20.18
C ASN A 205 15.71 -7.72 21.09
N LYS A 206 16.52 -8.62 20.53
CA LYS A 206 17.77 -9.01 21.21
C LYS A 206 18.78 -7.89 21.02
N THR A 207 18.74 -6.94 21.95
CA THR A 207 19.93 -6.12 22.24
C THR A 207 20.95 -7.02 22.95
N GLU A 208 21.69 -7.82 22.19
CA GLU A 208 23.00 -8.32 22.64
C GLU A 208 24.00 -8.16 21.50
N GLN A 209 25.10 -7.49 21.86
CA GLN A 209 26.16 -7.02 20.98
C GLN A 209 26.83 -8.19 20.25
N GLN A 210 26.91 -8.13 18.93
CA GLN A 210 27.96 -8.88 18.21
C GLN A 210 29.23 -8.01 18.14
N PRO A 211 30.35 -8.43 18.76
CA PRO A 211 31.64 -7.81 18.52
C PRO A 211 32.08 -8.16 17.10
N SER A 212 32.49 -7.14 16.35
CA SER A 212 33.18 -7.26 15.07
C SER A 212 34.40 -8.18 15.23
N VAL A 213 34.35 -9.37 14.62
CA VAL A 213 35.51 -10.24 14.50
C VAL A 213 36.39 -9.70 13.38
N ASP A 214 37.55 -9.20 13.79
CA ASP A 214 38.68 -8.87 12.92
C ASP A 214 39.11 -10.09 12.10
N LEU A 215 39.22 -9.91 10.78
CA LEU A 215 40.07 -10.74 9.93
C LEU A 215 41.01 -9.82 9.15
N ALA A 216 42.25 -9.76 9.64
CA ALA A 216 43.38 -9.17 8.97
C ALA A 216 44.00 -10.14 7.93
N ASP A 217 44.78 -9.53 7.04
CA ASP A 217 45.84 -10.07 6.16
C ASP A 217 45.47 -10.66 4.78
N ASN A 218 45.69 -9.86 3.74
CA ASN A 218 46.96 -9.96 3.00
C ASN A 218 47.30 -8.68 2.19
N PRO A 219 48.60 -8.38 1.94
CA PRO A 219 49.09 -7.04 1.60
C PRO A 219 49.21 -6.80 0.09
N THR A 220 48.92 -5.57 -0.35
CA THR A 220 49.29 -5.10 -1.68
C THR A 220 50.42 -4.10 -1.57
N THR A 221 51.56 -4.50 -2.14
CA THR A 221 52.82 -3.76 -2.22
C THR A 221 52.64 -2.40 -2.89
N GLU A 222 53.08 -1.35 -2.21
CA GLU A 222 53.22 0.01 -2.71
C GLU A 222 54.24 0.07 -3.85
N VAL A 223 53.86 0.70 -4.97
CA VAL A 223 54.81 1.42 -5.83
C VAL A 223 54.15 2.75 -6.24
N ARG A 224 54.69 3.84 -5.69
CA ARG A 224 54.39 5.23 -6.06
C ARG A 224 55.10 5.59 -7.35
N VAL A 225 54.44 6.40 -8.20
CA VAL A 225 55.11 7.42 -9.02
C VAL A 225 54.17 8.63 -9.17
N ASP A 226 54.60 9.77 -8.66
CA ASP A 226 53.99 11.09 -8.85
C ASP A 226 54.24 11.65 -10.27
N ILE A 227 53.46 12.64 -10.72
CA ILE A 227 53.86 13.97 -11.22
C ILE A 227 52.64 14.66 -11.90
N GLU A 228 52.13 15.69 -11.20
CA GLU A 228 51.76 17.06 -11.62
C GLU A 228 50.87 17.36 -12.86
N GLY A 229 49.83 18.20 -12.66
CA GLY A 229 49.46 19.24 -13.65
C GLY A 229 47.99 19.63 -13.89
N ASP A 230 47.44 20.48 -13.01
CA ASP A 230 46.60 21.68 -13.28
C ASP A 230 45.11 21.63 -13.79
N LYS A 231 44.20 22.01 -12.86
CA LYS A 231 43.05 22.98 -12.95
C LYS A 231 41.75 22.75 -13.79
N PRO A 232 40.62 23.43 -13.41
CA PRO A 232 39.24 22.89 -13.48
C PRO A 232 38.29 23.74 -14.39
N PRO A 233 36.98 23.88 -14.09
CA PRO A 233 35.83 23.12 -14.60
C PRO A 233 34.94 23.93 -15.58
N GLN A 234 34.03 23.28 -16.33
CA GLN A 234 32.91 24.00 -16.98
C GLN A 234 31.56 23.30 -16.87
N GLU A 235 30.60 24.05 -16.32
CA GLU A 235 29.15 23.90 -16.44
C GLU A 235 28.68 23.74 -17.90
N LYS A 236 27.50 23.13 -18.09
CA LYS A 236 26.45 23.68 -18.99
C LYS A 236 25.09 23.00 -18.85
N SER A 237 24.14 23.77 -18.31
CA SER A 237 22.82 24.13 -18.87
C SER A 237 21.91 23.07 -19.49
N LEU A 238 20.76 22.93 -18.83
CA LEU A 238 19.40 22.79 -19.36
C LEU A 238 19.24 23.21 -20.84
N LYS A 239 18.64 22.32 -21.65
CA LYS A 239 17.80 22.70 -22.82
C LYS A 239 16.64 21.73 -23.04
N THR A 240 15.45 22.25 -22.77
CA THR A 240 14.14 21.91 -23.34
C THR A 240 14.19 21.68 -24.85
N LYS A 241 13.47 20.67 -25.36
CA LYS A 241 12.64 20.78 -26.59
C LYS A 241 11.74 19.54 -26.80
N ARG A 242 10.43 19.78 -26.71
CA ARG A 242 9.39 18.97 -27.36
C ARG A 242 9.52 19.10 -28.88
N SER A 243 9.29 18.01 -29.61
CA SER A 243 8.82 18.05 -31.00
C SER A 243 7.85 16.90 -31.26
N LEU A 244 6.62 17.29 -31.59
CA LEU A 244 5.53 16.44 -32.10
C LEU A 244 5.69 16.17 -33.60
N ARG A 245 4.89 15.21 -34.09
CA ARG A 245 4.47 14.87 -35.47
C ARG A 245 5.24 13.70 -36.10
N LYS A 246 4.62 12.76 -36.83
CA LYS A 246 3.23 12.47 -37.22
C LYS A 246 3.28 11.11 -37.95
N GLY A 247 2.28 10.26 -37.75
CA GLY A 247 2.28 8.90 -38.30
C GLY A 247 2.04 8.80 -39.81
N LYS A 248 2.20 7.59 -40.33
CA LYS A 248 1.36 6.98 -41.38
C LYS A 248 1.74 5.51 -41.66
N SER A 249 0.66 4.71 -41.80
CA SER A 249 0.44 3.52 -42.65
C SER A 249 1.25 2.23 -42.44
N SER A 250 0.49 1.16 -42.17
CA SER A 250 0.82 -0.26 -42.35
C SER A 250 1.08 -0.62 -43.82
N PRO A 251 1.75 -1.75 -44.08
CA PRO A 251 1.00 -2.91 -44.56
C PRO A 251 1.38 -4.23 -43.88
N ALA A 252 0.50 -5.22 -44.05
CA ALA A 252 0.53 -6.54 -43.46
C ALA A 252 1.76 -7.39 -43.86
N GLY A 253 2.23 -8.20 -42.91
CA GLY A 253 3.23 -9.24 -43.13
C GLY A 253 3.38 -10.10 -41.87
N SER A 254 2.97 -11.36 -41.97
CA SER A 254 3.03 -12.41 -40.96
C SER A 254 4.44 -12.60 -40.38
N GLN A 255 4.61 -12.44 -39.06
CA GLN A 255 5.78 -12.95 -38.35
C GLN A 255 5.43 -13.49 -36.95
N SER A 256 5.91 -14.71 -36.73
CA SER A 256 5.90 -15.49 -35.50
C SER A 256 6.49 -14.69 -34.34
N TYR A 257 5.67 -14.42 -33.33
CA TYR A 257 6.13 -13.80 -32.09
C TYR A 257 6.73 -14.87 -31.18
N LYS A 258 8.07 -14.88 -31.10
CA LYS A 258 8.81 -15.48 -30.00
C LYS A 258 8.33 -14.84 -28.70
N ARG A 259 7.44 -15.52 -27.98
CA ARG A 259 6.98 -15.10 -26.66
C ARG A 259 8.07 -15.40 -25.63
N ASP A 260 8.65 -14.31 -25.15
CA ASP A 260 9.48 -14.08 -23.98
C ASP A 260 9.93 -15.29 -23.14
N LYS A 261 11.21 -15.67 -23.33
CA LYS A 261 12.03 -16.42 -22.37
C LYS A 261 12.32 -15.64 -21.06
N LYS A 262 11.70 -14.47 -20.87
CA LYS A 262 11.88 -13.61 -19.70
C LYS A 262 10.89 -13.96 -18.58
N TRP A 263 9.69 -14.43 -18.91
CA TRP A 263 8.65 -14.79 -17.93
C TRP A 263 8.99 -16.04 -17.11
N THR A 264 9.76 -16.97 -17.68
CA THR A 264 10.17 -18.19 -16.96
C THR A 264 11.31 -17.95 -15.98
N LYS A 265 12.00 -16.81 -16.06
CA LYS A 265 13.14 -16.52 -15.16
C LYS A 265 12.68 -15.97 -13.81
N ASP A 266 11.61 -15.16 -13.80
CA ASP A 266 11.05 -14.60 -12.58
C ASP A 266 10.13 -15.59 -11.83
N LEU A 267 9.61 -16.62 -12.51
CA LEU A 267 8.84 -17.69 -11.85
C LEU A 267 9.72 -18.66 -11.04
N ASN A 268 11.00 -18.76 -11.39
CA ASN A 268 11.94 -19.71 -10.80
C ASN A 268 12.65 -19.17 -9.55
N SER A 269 12.65 -17.85 -9.30
CA SER A 269 13.25 -17.28 -8.07
C SER A 269 12.44 -17.57 -6.81
N ASP A 270 11.16 -17.89 -6.99
CA ASP A 270 10.21 -18.11 -5.90
C ASP A 270 10.07 -19.60 -5.54
N ILE A 271 10.71 -20.50 -6.30
CA ILE A 271 10.70 -21.94 -6.03
C ILE A 271 11.86 -22.26 -5.10
N LEU A 272 11.57 -22.86 -3.94
CA LEU A 272 12.61 -23.41 -3.07
C LEU A 272 13.07 -24.75 -3.64
N GLU A 273 14.27 -24.77 -4.21
CA GLU A 273 14.97 -26.02 -4.53
C GLU A 273 15.50 -26.63 -3.22
N ILE A 274 14.76 -27.61 -2.68
CA ILE A 274 15.19 -28.41 -1.52
C ILE A 274 16.16 -29.49 -2.03
N ASN A 275 17.40 -29.13 -2.30
CA ASN A 275 18.47 -30.10 -2.56
C ASN A 275 19.10 -30.55 -1.24
N ASP A 276 19.44 -31.85 -1.13
CA ASP A 276 20.00 -32.60 0.00
C ASP A 276 21.30 -32.02 0.61
N SER A 277 21.21 -30.80 1.11
CA SER A 277 22.18 -30.09 1.92
C SER A 277 21.48 -29.72 3.23
N PRO A 278 22.17 -29.75 4.39
CA PRO A 278 21.53 -29.42 5.65
C PRO A 278 20.89 -28.05 5.51
N LEU A 279 19.58 -27.99 5.72
CA LEU A 279 18.79 -26.77 5.66
C LEU A 279 19.56 -25.70 6.45
N PRO A 280 19.76 -24.48 5.91
CA PRO A 280 20.32 -23.42 6.71
C PRO A 280 19.37 -23.24 7.87
N THR A 281 19.85 -23.53 9.09
CA THR A 281 19.21 -23.09 10.32
C THR A 281 19.15 -21.58 10.22
N LEU A 282 17.98 -21.08 9.78
CA LEU A 282 17.67 -19.67 9.80
C LEU A 282 17.89 -19.21 11.24
N PRO A 283 18.47 -18.01 11.45
CA PRO A 283 18.77 -17.52 12.79
C PRO A 283 17.52 -17.67 13.67
N GLU A 284 17.69 -18.21 14.87
CA GLU A 284 16.67 -18.62 15.85
C GLU A 284 15.75 -17.48 16.35
N GLU A 285 15.56 -16.39 15.61
CA GLU A 285 15.07 -15.11 16.15
C GLU A 285 13.92 -14.46 15.37
N GLU A 286 13.35 -15.11 14.35
CA GLU A 286 12.10 -14.64 13.72
C GLU A 286 11.00 -15.68 13.83
N LYS A 287 10.42 -15.76 15.02
CA LYS A 287 9.25 -16.59 15.32
C LYS A 287 8.04 -16.04 14.54
N ALA A 288 7.41 -16.88 13.73
CA ALA A 288 6.13 -16.53 13.11
C ALA A 288 5.05 -16.43 14.20
N VAL A 289 4.36 -15.30 14.23
CA VAL A 289 3.23 -15.02 15.14
C VAL A 289 1.91 -15.32 14.46
N GLY A 290 1.83 -15.03 13.16
CA GLY A 290 0.64 -15.20 12.37
C GLY A 290 0.92 -15.21 10.88
N ILE A 291 -0.14 -15.36 10.12
CA ILE A 291 -0.14 -15.32 8.66
C ILE A 291 -1.18 -14.30 8.24
N ILE A 292 -0.85 -13.50 7.24
CA ILE A 292 -1.74 -12.51 6.66
C ILE A 292 -1.89 -12.75 5.17
N THR A 293 -3.11 -12.72 4.68
CA THR A 293 -3.46 -12.92 3.27
C THR A 293 -3.88 -11.59 2.62
N MET A 294 -3.90 -11.57 1.29
CA MET A 294 -4.47 -10.43 0.57
C MET A 294 -5.98 -10.29 0.82
N GLU A 295 -6.67 -11.38 1.15
CA GLU A 295 -8.11 -11.38 1.47
C GLU A 295 -8.33 -10.62 2.78
N ASP A 296 -7.60 -10.93 3.85
CA ASP A 296 -7.68 -10.25 5.16
C ASP A 296 -7.49 -8.73 5.03
N VAL A 297 -6.54 -8.31 4.17
CA VAL A 297 -6.25 -6.89 3.94
C VAL A 297 -7.37 -6.19 3.16
N ILE A 298 -8.04 -6.89 2.25
CA ILE A 298 -9.16 -6.36 1.47
C ILE A 298 -10.43 -6.31 2.34
N GLU A 299 -10.64 -7.32 3.18
CA GLU A 299 -11.72 -7.35 4.17
C GLU A 299 -11.66 -6.11 5.07
N GLU A 300 -10.45 -5.78 5.54
CA GLU A 300 -10.20 -4.57 6.32
C GLU A 300 -10.47 -3.26 5.55
N LEU A 301 -10.25 -3.25 4.23
CA LEU A 301 -10.55 -2.11 3.38
C LEU A 301 -12.05 -1.97 3.09
N LEU A 302 -12.77 -3.09 2.92
CA LEU A 302 -14.20 -3.10 2.65
C LEU A 302 -15.04 -3.01 3.92
N LYS A 303 -14.47 -3.29 5.10
CA LYS A 303 -15.15 -3.39 6.39
C LYS A 303 -16.32 -4.39 6.40
N GLU A 304 -16.24 -5.36 5.51
CA GLU A 304 -17.22 -6.42 5.31
C GLU A 304 -16.48 -7.74 5.12
N GLU A 305 -16.98 -8.80 5.75
CA GLU A 305 -16.51 -10.16 5.51
C GLU A 305 -16.77 -10.52 4.04
N ILE A 306 -15.75 -11.04 3.35
CA ILE A 306 -15.91 -11.58 2.01
C ILE A 306 -16.38 -13.02 2.17
N PHE A 307 -17.69 -13.23 2.11
CA PHE A 307 -18.26 -14.57 2.10
C PHE A 307 -17.76 -15.34 0.86
N ASP A 308 -17.02 -16.42 1.08
CA ASP A 308 -16.65 -17.36 0.03
C ASP A 308 -17.75 -18.43 -0.10
N GLU A 309 -17.82 -19.09 -1.25
CA GLU A 309 -18.83 -20.12 -1.55
C GLU A 309 -18.81 -21.30 -0.54
N THR A 310 -17.76 -21.43 0.27
CA THR A 310 -17.57 -22.50 1.28
C THR A 310 -18.07 -22.17 2.69
N ASP A 311 -18.46 -20.93 2.98
CA ASP A 311 -18.90 -20.51 4.33
C ASP A 311 -20.32 -20.99 4.69
N HIS A 312 -21.06 -21.53 3.71
CA HIS A 312 -22.45 -21.99 3.87
C HIS A 312 -22.64 -23.31 4.64
N HIS A 313 -21.59 -23.90 5.24
CA HIS A 313 -21.69 -25.25 5.79
C HIS A 313 -21.82 -25.37 7.32
N PHE A 314 -21.98 -24.28 8.08
CA PHE A 314 -22.00 -24.35 9.54
C PHE A 314 -23.31 -23.96 10.26
N GLU A 315 -24.40 -23.63 9.55
CA GLU A 315 -25.66 -23.26 10.23
C GLU A 315 -26.74 -24.35 10.31
N ASP A 316 -26.56 -25.50 9.67
CA ASP A 316 -27.53 -26.61 9.72
C ASP A 316 -26.92 -27.90 10.32
N SER A 317 -26.71 -27.94 11.64
CA SER A 317 -26.52 -29.20 12.41
C SER A 317 -26.91 -29.05 13.88
#